data_AF-Q65D78-F1
#
_entry.id   AF-Q65D78-F1
#
_cell.length_a   1.000
_cell.length_b   1.000
_cell.length_c   1.000
_cell.angle_alpha   90.00
_cell.angle_beta   90.00
_cell.angle_gamma   90.00
#
_symmetry.space_group_name_H-M   'P 1'
#
loop_
_entity.id
_entity.type
_entity.pdbx_description
1 polymer ?
#
loop_
_entity_poly.entity_id
_entity_poly.type
_entity_poly.pdbx_seq_one_letter_code
_entity_poly.pdbx_strand_id
1 'polypeptide(L)'
;MANGYTNKGVKWELFQSIWVLFVFTPFGFLNWVSFFYIFARAKQKKWLIAGWIYFAIFLFTILSNGTPLFNAAMVLLIIGWGVSIVHALKVRPEFLIRLESIQQLKRAEIDQLRKSLKNEYPETAAARTSQTDKQSERKIDINQASVEDIASIPQLGIILAKKAVAMREEIGGFSSIDHFGEQLGLKPHVLLKVEPYLSFSKPVDRRDRKDENAEGRVLDI
;
A
#
# COMPACT_ATOMS: atom_id res chain seq x y z
N MET A 1 30.43 -1.30 -14.42
CA MET A 1 29.22 -0.66 -14.98
C MET A 1 28.04 -1.55 -14.60
N ALA A 2 26.98 -1.01 -14.00
CA ALA A 2 25.84 -1.84 -13.61
C ALA A 2 25.25 -2.51 -14.87
N ASN A 3 25.04 -3.83 -14.82
CA ASN A 3 24.62 -4.63 -15.97
C ASN A 3 23.14 -4.39 -16.35
N GLY A 4 22.77 -3.17 -16.79
CA GLY A 4 21.40 -2.82 -17.17
C GLY A 4 21.27 -1.44 -17.82
N TYR A 5 20.06 -1.08 -18.25
CA TYR A 5 19.75 0.23 -18.83
C TYR A 5 19.53 1.33 -17.77
N THR A 6 19.29 0.93 -16.52
CA THR A 6 18.85 1.81 -15.42
C THR A 6 19.64 1.57 -14.14
N ASN A 7 19.64 2.54 -13.23
CA ASN A 7 20.32 2.40 -11.92
C ASN A 7 19.54 1.51 -10.93
N LYS A 8 18.35 1.03 -11.32
CA LYS A 8 17.49 0.17 -10.50
C LYS A 8 17.84 -1.32 -10.61
N GLY A 9 18.67 -1.70 -11.58
CA GLY A 9 19.14 -3.06 -11.80
C GLY A 9 18.14 -3.98 -12.52
N VAL A 10 18.64 -5.14 -12.95
CA VAL A 10 17.95 -6.06 -13.89
C VAL A 10 16.60 -6.57 -13.37
N LYS A 11 16.49 -6.90 -12.07
CA LYS A 11 15.24 -7.41 -11.48
C LYS A 11 14.09 -6.40 -11.65
N TRP A 12 14.39 -5.11 -11.41
CA TRP A 12 13.41 -4.04 -11.58
C TRP A 12 13.06 -3.87 -13.06
N GLU A 13 14.06 -3.92 -13.95
CA GLU A 13 13.83 -3.80 -15.39
C GLU A 13 12.96 -4.93 -15.94
N LEU A 14 13.15 -6.16 -15.48
CA LEU A 14 12.31 -7.30 -15.83
C LEU A 14 10.86 -7.10 -15.35
N PHE A 15 10.67 -6.71 -14.09
CA PHE A 15 9.34 -6.48 -13.54
C PHE A 15 8.60 -5.35 -14.27
N GLN A 16 9.29 -4.26 -14.62
CA GLN A 16 8.67 -3.16 -15.40
C GLN A 16 8.46 -3.51 -16.88
N SER A 17 9.02 -4.62 -17.36
CA SER A 17 8.90 -5.08 -18.75
C SER A 17 7.83 -6.16 -18.95
N ILE A 18 7.01 -6.47 -17.94
CA ILE A 18 5.93 -7.49 -18.04
C ILE A 18 5.00 -7.22 -19.24
N TRP A 19 4.80 -5.95 -19.61
CA TRP A 19 3.98 -5.58 -20.78
C TRP A 19 4.50 -6.16 -22.12
N VAL A 20 5.79 -6.48 -22.23
CA VAL A 20 6.38 -7.07 -23.45
C VAL A 20 5.82 -8.47 -23.70
N LEU A 21 5.39 -9.20 -22.66
CA LEU A 21 4.83 -10.54 -22.77
C LEU A 21 3.55 -10.55 -23.62
N PHE A 22 2.74 -9.50 -23.53
CA PHE A 22 1.49 -9.39 -24.29
C PHE A 22 1.72 -9.32 -25.80
N VAL A 23 2.90 -8.89 -26.25
CA VAL A 23 3.25 -8.82 -27.68
C VAL A 23 3.52 -10.21 -28.28
N PHE A 24 3.84 -11.19 -27.45
CA PHE A 24 3.98 -12.59 -27.85
C PHE A 24 2.65 -13.35 -27.89
N THR A 25 1.53 -12.69 -27.58
CA THR A 25 0.21 -13.31 -27.71
C THR A 25 -0.05 -13.65 -29.18
N PRO A 26 -0.47 -14.88 -29.52
CA PRO A 26 -0.73 -15.28 -30.90
C PRO A 26 -1.65 -14.30 -31.62
N PHE A 27 -1.37 -14.06 -32.90
CA PHE A 27 -2.13 -13.16 -33.77
C PHE A 27 -2.20 -11.70 -33.29
N GLY A 28 -1.34 -11.28 -32.36
CA GLY A 28 -1.25 -9.90 -31.91
C GLY A 28 -2.48 -9.38 -31.18
N PHE A 29 -3.34 -10.27 -30.65
CA PHE A 29 -4.61 -9.93 -30.00
C PHE A 29 -4.45 -8.90 -28.86
N LEU A 30 -3.33 -8.92 -28.14
CA LEU A 30 -3.03 -8.02 -27.01
C LEU A 30 -1.91 -7.00 -27.31
N ASN A 31 -1.51 -6.84 -28.57
CA ASN A 31 -0.42 -5.93 -28.93
C ASN A 31 -0.75 -4.48 -28.56
N TRP A 32 -1.94 -4.01 -28.94
CA TRP A 32 -2.39 -2.64 -28.68
C TRP A 32 -2.46 -2.31 -27.18
N VAL A 33 -2.80 -3.30 -26.33
CA VAL A 33 -2.79 -3.16 -24.86
C VAL A 33 -1.39 -2.82 -24.35
N SER A 34 -0.37 -3.48 -24.89
CA SER A 34 1.04 -3.24 -24.55
C SER A 34 1.46 -1.79 -24.78
N PHE A 35 1.12 -1.27 -25.96
CA PHE A 35 1.49 0.09 -26.37
C PHE A 35 0.69 1.16 -25.62
N PHE A 36 -0.59 0.91 -25.33
CA PHE A 36 -1.38 1.79 -24.46
C PHE A 36 -0.89 1.78 -23.02
N TYR A 37 -0.47 0.62 -22.50
CA TYR A 37 0.12 0.52 -21.16
C TYR A 37 1.35 1.41 -21.02
N ILE A 38 2.32 1.29 -21.94
CA ILE A 38 3.53 2.12 -21.86
C ILE A 38 3.24 3.60 -22.11
N PHE A 39 2.25 3.92 -22.96
CA PHE A 39 1.77 5.30 -23.12
C PHE A 39 1.20 5.85 -21.81
N ALA A 40 0.32 5.12 -21.13
CA ALA A 40 -0.26 5.56 -19.86
C ALA A 40 0.82 5.81 -18.80
N ARG A 41 1.89 4.99 -18.82
CA ARG A 41 2.99 5.01 -17.85
C ARG A 41 4.07 6.05 -18.11
N ALA A 42 4.43 6.33 -19.36
CA ALA A 42 5.50 7.31 -19.68
C ALA A 42 5.05 8.50 -20.54
N LYS A 43 3.75 8.61 -20.84
CA LYS A 43 3.09 9.75 -21.51
C LYS A 43 3.68 10.12 -22.88
N GLN A 44 4.26 9.15 -23.59
CA GLN A 44 4.83 9.36 -24.92
C GLN A 44 3.81 9.11 -26.05
N LYS A 45 3.46 10.16 -26.79
CA LYS A 45 2.43 10.11 -27.86
C LYS A 45 2.73 9.10 -28.97
N LYS A 46 4.01 8.88 -29.30
CA LYS A 46 4.39 7.90 -30.34
C LYS A 46 3.93 6.47 -30.03
N TRP A 47 3.89 6.10 -28.75
CA TRP A 47 3.40 4.78 -28.34
C TRP A 47 1.87 4.70 -28.35
N LEU A 48 1.18 5.82 -28.11
CA LEU A 48 -0.27 5.91 -28.31
C LEU A 48 -0.63 5.67 -29.79
N ILE A 49 0.09 6.33 -30.70
CA ILE A 49 -0.09 6.14 -32.14
C ILE A 49 0.18 4.69 -32.53
N ALA A 50 1.28 4.09 -32.05
CA ALA A 50 1.57 2.68 -32.28
C ALA A 50 0.44 1.76 -31.80
N GLY A 51 -0.10 2.01 -30.60
CA GLY A 51 -1.25 1.27 -30.07
C GLY A 51 -2.46 1.33 -31.00
N TRP A 52 -2.79 2.52 -31.52
CA TRP A 52 -3.88 2.69 -32.49
C TRP A 52 -3.63 2.02 -33.82
N ILE A 53 -2.39 2.03 -34.34
CA ILE A 53 -2.04 1.34 -35.60
C ILE A 53 -2.28 -0.16 -35.46
N TYR A 54 -1.76 -0.78 -34.40
CA TYR A 54 -1.95 -2.22 -34.19
C TYR A 54 -3.41 -2.57 -33.88
N PHE A 55 -4.12 -1.71 -33.14
CA PHE A 55 -5.55 -1.88 -32.91
C PHE A 55 -6.35 -1.80 -34.20
N ALA A 56 -6.02 -0.88 -35.12
CA ALA A 56 -6.70 -0.74 -36.40
C ALA A 56 -6.50 -1.97 -37.30
N ILE A 57 -5.28 -2.52 -37.36
CA ILE A 57 -5.00 -3.78 -38.10
C ILE A 57 -5.83 -4.94 -37.53
N PHE A 58 -5.86 -5.06 -36.21
CA PHE A 58 -6.66 -6.07 -35.53
C PHE A 58 -8.16 -5.87 -35.78
N LEU A 59 -8.68 -4.66 -35.60
CA LEU A 59 -10.08 -4.32 -35.81
C LEU A 59 -10.51 -4.56 -37.26
N PHE A 60 -9.69 -4.18 -38.23
CA PHE A 60 -9.93 -4.46 -39.65
C PHE A 60 -10.07 -5.96 -39.92
N THR A 61 -9.26 -6.79 -39.26
CA THR A 61 -9.35 -8.25 -39.38
C THR A 61 -10.67 -8.78 -38.81
N ILE A 62 -11.11 -8.27 -37.65
CA ILE A 62 -12.40 -8.64 -37.05
C ILE A 62 -13.57 -8.21 -37.95
N LEU A 63 -13.54 -6.99 -38.47
CA LEU A 63 -14.60 -6.46 -39.33
C LEU A 63 -14.66 -7.11 -40.71
N SER A 64 -13.54 -7.66 -41.19
CA SER A 64 -13.47 -8.37 -42.47
C SER A 64 -13.97 -9.82 -42.39
N ASN A 65 -14.30 -10.32 -41.20
CA ASN A 65 -14.75 -11.69 -41.01
C ASN A 65 -16.01 -11.98 -41.84
N GLY A 66 -16.01 -13.10 -42.57
CA GLY A 66 -17.10 -13.48 -43.49
C GLY A 66 -17.08 -12.77 -44.84
N THR A 67 -16.10 -11.89 -45.10
CA THR A 67 -15.94 -11.20 -46.39
C THR A 67 -14.75 -11.76 -47.18
N PRO A 68 -14.68 -11.56 -48.51
CA PRO A 68 -13.51 -11.92 -49.32
C PRO A 68 -12.20 -11.25 -48.89
N LEU A 69 -12.27 -10.13 -48.14
CA LEU A 69 -11.11 -9.39 -47.65
C LEU A 69 -10.39 -10.08 -46.48
N PHE A 70 -11.03 -11.07 -45.84
CA PHE A 70 -10.51 -11.68 -44.61
C PHE A 70 -9.11 -12.28 -44.76
N ASN A 71 -8.83 -12.97 -45.87
CA ASN A 71 -7.52 -13.58 -46.10
C ASN A 71 -6.40 -12.55 -46.19
N ALA A 72 -6.64 -11.42 -46.88
CA ALA A 72 -5.69 -10.32 -46.95
C ALA A 72 -5.50 -9.66 -45.57
N ALA A 73 -6.59 -9.48 -44.81
CA ALA A 73 -6.54 -8.95 -43.46
C ALA A 73 -5.71 -9.84 -42.51
N MET A 74 -5.84 -11.17 -42.62
CA MET A 74 -5.05 -12.11 -41.84
C MET A 74 -3.55 -12.04 -42.15
N VAL A 75 -3.16 -11.91 -43.43
CA VAL A 75 -1.75 -11.73 -43.81
C VAL A 75 -1.20 -10.42 -43.23
N LEU A 76 -1.96 -9.32 -43.34
CA LEU A 76 -1.63 -8.02 -42.74
C LEU A 76 -1.43 -8.14 -41.22
N LEU A 77 -2.30 -8.89 -40.54
CA LEU A 77 -2.23 -9.13 -39.11
C LEU A 77 -0.96 -9.90 -38.71
N ILE A 78 -0.60 -10.96 -39.45
CA ILE A 78 0.60 -11.76 -39.17
C ILE A 78 1.88 -10.94 -39.36
N ILE A 79 1.97 -10.17 -40.44
CA ILE A 79 3.10 -9.27 -40.70
C ILE A 79 3.16 -8.20 -39.60
N GLY A 80 2.02 -7.57 -39.30
CA GLY A 80 1.91 -6.57 -38.24
C GLY A 80 2.31 -7.10 -36.86
N TRP A 81 1.96 -8.34 -36.55
CA TRP A 81 2.39 -9.04 -35.34
C TRP A 81 3.92 -9.22 -35.29
N GLY A 82 4.55 -9.70 -36.36
CA GLY A 82 6.02 -9.78 -36.43
C GLY A 82 6.70 -8.43 -36.22
N VAL A 83 6.22 -7.37 -36.89
CA VAL A 83 6.72 -6.00 -36.72
C VAL A 83 6.55 -5.50 -35.28
N SER A 84 5.43 -5.82 -34.64
CA SER A 84 5.14 -5.41 -33.26
C SER A 84 6.14 -5.98 -32.25
N ILE A 85 6.58 -7.23 -32.42
CA ILE A 85 7.57 -7.87 -31.53
C ILE A 85 8.88 -7.10 -31.60
N VAL A 86 9.38 -6.85 -32.81
CA VAL A 86 10.62 -6.08 -33.02
C VAL A 86 10.48 -4.66 -32.47
N HIS A 87 9.33 -4.02 -32.69
CA HIS A 87 9.06 -2.68 -32.20
C HIS A 87 9.05 -2.62 -30.66
N ALA A 88 8.40 -3.58 -30.00
CA ALA A 88 8.35 -3.66 -28.54
C ALA A 88 9.74 -3.84 -27.92
N LEU A 89 10.56 -4.72 -28.51
CA LEU A 89 11.94 -4.93 -28.06
C LEU A 89 12.81 -3.66 -28.22
N LYS A 90 12.63 -2.90 -29.32
CA LYS A 90 13.32 -1.61 -29.51
C LYS A 90 12.84 -0.52 -28.56
N VAL A 91 11.54 -0.50 -28.22
CA VAL A 91 10.95 0.49 -27.32
C VAL A 91 11.29 0.23 -25.85
N ARG A 92 11.54 -1.03 -25.47
CA ARG A 92 11.79 -1.43 -24.09
C ARG A 92 12.89 -0.61 -23.38
N PRO A 93 14.11 -0.43 -23.93
CA PRO A 93 15.15 0.38 -23.28
C PRO A 93 14.73 1.83 -23.06
N GLU A 94 14.14 2.45 -24.09
CA GLU A 94 13.66 3.82 -24.02
C GLU A 94 12.57 3.98 -22.96
N PHE A 95 11.64 3.03 -22.88
CA PHE A 95 10.59 3.01 -21.87
C PHE A 95 11.16 2.95 -20.45
N LEU A 96 12.13 2.07 -20.19
CA LEU A 96 12.72 1.90 -18.87
C LEU A 96 13.43 3.18 -18.39
N ILE A 97 14.23 3.80 -19.27
CA ILE A 97 14.95 5.04 -18.96
C ILE A 97 13.97 6.18 -18.68
N ARG A 98 12.93 6.35 -19.52
CA ARG A 98 11.90 7.38 -19.30
C ARG A 98 11.09 7.12 -18.03
N LEU A 99 10.80 5.86 -17.72
CA LEU A 99 10.06 5.52 -16.51
C LEU A 99 10.88 5.83 -15.26
N GLU A 100 12.18 5.49 -15.26
CA GLU A 100 13.09 5.82 -14.16
C GLU A 100 13.15 7.33 -13.94
N SER A 101 13.34 8.13 -15.00
CA SER A 101 13.44 9.59 -14.88
C SER A 101 12.15 10.21 -14.34
N ILE A 102 10.97 9.77 -14.82
CA ILE A 102 9.67 10.21 -14.28
C ILE A 102 9.55 9.87 -12.79
N GLN A 103 9.99 8.68 -12.36
CA GLN A 103 9.95 8.30 -10.95
C GLN A 103 10.92 9.12 -10.10
N GLN A 104 12.10 9.44 -10.61
CA GLN A 104 13.09 10.28 -9.93
C GLN A 104 12.56 11.71 -9.75
N LEU A 105 11.99 12.31 -10.81
CA LEU A 105 11.40 13.64 -10.75
C LEU A 105 10.28 13.72 -9.72
N LYS A 106 9.35 12.76 -9.73
CA LYS A 106 8.26 12.70 -8.73
C LYS A 106 8.78 12.57 -7.30
N ARG A 107 9.86 11.80 -7.08
CA ARG A 107 10.47 11.68 -5.75
C ARG A 107 11.08 13.00 -5.31
N ALA A 108 11.82 13.67 -6.19
CA ALA A 108 12.42 14.97 -5.89
C ALA A 108 11.36 16.03 -5.57
N GLU A 109 10.26 16.07 -6.32
CA GLU A 109 9.13 16.96 -6.08
C GLU A 109 8.48 16.69 -4.72
N ILE A 110 8.22 15.42 -4.38
CA ILE A 110 7.68 15.03 -3.06
C ILE A 110 8.62 15.45 -1.93
N ASP A 111 9.92 15.24 -2.10
CA ASP A 111 10.91 15.58 -1.06
C ASP A 111 11.06 17.10 -0.90
N GLN A 112 10.94 17.87 -2.00
CA GLN A 112 10.86 19.33 -1.95
C GLN A 112 9.60 19.79 -1.24
N LEU A 113 8.44 19.22 -1.57
CA LEU A 113 7.17 19.54 -0.92
C LEU A 113 7.21 19.21 0.58
N ARG A 114 7.82 18.09 0.97
CA ARG A 114 8.02 17.75 2.39
C ARG A 114 8.89 18.79 3.11
N LYS A 115 9.95 19.27 2.45
CA LYS A 115 10.82 20.32 3.01
C LYS A 115 10.09 21.65 3.14
N SER A 116 9.31 22.06 2.13
CA SER A 116 8.54 23.31 2.20
C SER A 116 7.49 23.25 3.30
N LEU A 117 6.75 22.15 3.42
CA LEU A 117 5.76 21.96 4.49
C LEU A 117 6.38 21.98 5.89
N LYS A 118 7.57 21.40 6.07
CA LYS A 118 8.29 21.44 7.35
C LYS A 118 8.68 22.87 7.75
N ASN A 119 9.06 23.69 6.76
CA ASN A 119 9.46 25.08 6.99
C ASN A 119 8.25 26.00 7.23
N GLU A 120 7.15 25.76 6.51
CA GLU A 120 5.91 26.54 6.64
C GLU A 120 5.16 26.24 7.95
N TYR A 121 5.19 24.97 8.39
CA TYR A 121 4.51 24.52 9.61
C TYR A 121 5.48 23.85 10.59
N PRO A 122 6.43 24.61 11.19
CA PRO A 122 7.45 24.04 12.08
C PRO A 122 6.84 23.41 13.34
N GLU A 123 5.75 23.98 13.87
CA GLU A 123 5.07 23.47 15.08
C GLU A 123 4.32 22.16 14.85
N THR A 124 3.72 21.90 13.68
CA THR A 124 3.02 20.60 13.44
C THR A 124 4.00 19.46 13.17
N ALA A 125 5.15 19.75 12.54
CA ALA A 125 6.25 18.80 12.39
C ALA A 125 6.93 18.53 13.74
N ALA A 126 7.24 19.57 14.52
CA ALA A 126 7.81 19.45 15.86
C ALA A 126 6.83 18.81 16.85
N ALA A 127 5.53 19.10 16.79
CA ALA A 127 4.51 18.49 17.64
C ALA A 127 4.27 17.02 17.28
N ARG A 128 4.33 16.60 16.00
CA ARG A 128 4.24 15.17 15.65
C ARG A 128 5.48 14.38 16.05
N THR A 129 6.67 14.94 15.88
CA THR A 129 7.93 14.31 16.34
C THR A 129 7.99 14.30 17.86
N SER A 130 7.62 15.40 18.53
CA SER A 130 7.59 15.50 20.00
C SER A 130 6.42 14.76 20.64
N GLN A 131 5.29 14.54 19.96
CA GLN A 131 4.20 13.67 20.45
C GLN A 131 4.56 12.20 20.30
N THR A 132 5.29 11.81 19.25
CA THR A 132 5.79 10.43 19.12
C THR A 132 6.85 10.11 20.19
N ASP A 133 7.70 11.08 20.56
CA ASP A 133 8.69 10.94 21.64
C ASP A 133 8.12 11.17 23.06
N LYS A 134 7.22 12.15 23.29
CA LYS A 134 6.61 12.36 24.63
C LYS A 134 5.55 11.31 24.98
N GLN A 135 4.88 10.70 24.01
CA GLN A 135 3.93 9.61 24.29
C GLN A 135 4.64 8.28 24.60
N SER A 136 5.94 8.16 24.27
CA SER A 136 6.81 7.05 24.70
C SER A 136 7.17 7.12 26.20
N GLU A 137 7.03 8.29 26.86
CA GLU A 137 7.35 8.42 28.29
C GLU A 137 6.19 8.10 29.24
N ARG A 138 4.93 8.11 28.76
CA ARG A 138 3.77 7.74 29.59
C ARG A 138 3.22 6.39 29.17
N LYS A 139 3.69 5.33 29.83
CA LYS A 139 3.08 3.99 29.71
C LYS A 139 1.61 4.07 30.15
N ILE A 140 0.72 3.63 29.28
CA ILE A 140 -0.72 3.57 29.52
C ILE A 140 -1.04 2.23 30.19
N ASP A 141 -1.67 2.30 31.37
CA ASP A 141 -2.09 1.10 32.08
C ASP A 141 -3.35 0.51 31.45
N ILE A 142 -3.21 -0.61 30.76
CA ILE A 142 -4.29 -1.22 29.99
C ILE A 142 -5.42 -1.74 30.88
N ASN A 143 -5.14 -2.04 32.15
CA ASN A 143 -6.15 -2.50 33.08
C ASN A 143 -7.06 -1.37 33.58
N GLN A 144 -6.63 -0.11 33.45
CA GLN A 144 -7.36 1.06 33.97
C GLN A 144 -7.70 2.13 32.91
N ALA A 145 -7.03 2.13 31.76
CA ALA A 145 -7.17 3.15 30.73
C ALA A 145 -8.58 3.21 30.11
N SER A 146 -8.99 4.39 29.64
CA SER A 146 -10.23 4.52 28.87
C SER A 146 -10.09 3.91 27.46
N VAL A 147 -11.22 3.75 26.76
CA VAL A 147 -11.21 3.28 25.36
C VAL A 147 -10.43 4.26 24.49
N GLU A 148 -10.61 5.56 24.74
CA GLU A 148 -9.95 6.66 24.04
C GLU A 148 -8.44 6.63 24.25
N ASP A 149 -8.00 6.37 25.49
CA ASP A 149 -6.57 6.26 25.83
C ASP A 149 -5.92 5.06 25.13
N ILE A 150 -6.57 3.89 25.15
CA ILE A 150 -6.06 2.68 24.47
C ILE A 150 -6.04 2.90 22.94
N ALA A 151 -7.04 3.60 22.39
CA ALA A 151 -7.12 3.90 20.96
C ALA A 151 -6.02 4.87 20.50
N SER A 152 -5.51 5.71 21.41
CA SER A 152 -4.40 6.63 21.14
C SER A 152 -3.05 5.93 20.97
N ILE A 153 -2.95 4.66 21.38
CA ILE A 153 -1.72 3.87 21.25
C ILE A 153 -1.51 3.51 19.77
N PRO A 154 -0.29 3.69 19.22
CA PRO A 154 0.00 3.31 17.85
C PRO A 154 -0.41 1.87 17.55
N GLN A 155 -1.15 1.65 16.47
CA GLN A 155 -1.67 0.35 16.01
C GLN A 155 -2.84 -0.28 16.77
N LEU A 156 -3.27 0.24 17.92
CA LEU A 156 -4.44 -0.32 18.62
C LEU A 156 -5.74 0.29 18.08
N GLY A 157 -5.82 1.61 17.88
CA GLY A 157 -7.00 2.25 17.29
C GLY A 157 -8.33 1.92 18.02
N ILE A 158 -9.44 2.48 17.56
CA ILE A 158 -10.70 2.42 18.32
C ILE A 158 -11.29 0.99 18.41
N ILE A 159 -11.06 0.15 17.40
CA ILE A 159 -11.64 -1.20 17.32
C ILE A 159 -10.97 -2.14 18.33
N LEU A 160 -9.62 -2.18 18.35
CA LEU A 160 -8.91 -3.04 19.30
C LEU A 160 -9.01 -2.48 20.73
N ALA A 161 -9.12 -1.16 20.89
CA ALA A 161 -9.36 -0.55 22.19
C ALA A 161 -10.67 -1.00 22.82
N LYS A 162 -11.79 -0.97 22.07
CA LYS A 162 -13.08 -1.48 22.55
C LYS A 162 -13.00 -2.97 22.91
N LYS A 163 -12.33 -3.76 22.08
CA LYS A 163 -12.11 -5.19 22.35
C LYS A 163 -11.27 -5.39 23.62
N ALA A 164 -10.22 -4.62 23.82
CA ALA A 164 -9.35 -4.70 24.99
C ALA A 164 -10.12 -4.41 26.29
N VAL A 165 -10.97 -3.39 26.30
CA VAL A 165 -11.82 -3.05 27.46
C VAL A 165 -12.84 -4.14 27.75
N ALA A 166 -13.49 -4.70 26.73
CA ALA A 166 -14.40 -5.82 26.93
C ALA A 166 -13.67 -7.06 27.50
N MET A 167 -12.51 -7.41 26.93
CA MET A 167 -11.72 -8.56 27.36
C MET A 167 -11.20 -8.42 28.79
N ARG A 168 -10.72 -7.24 29.21
CA ARG A 168 -10.25 -7.04 30.60
C ARG A 168 -11.40 -7.17 31.61
N GLU A 169 -12.62 -6.78 31.26
CA GLU A 169 -13.79 -6.92 32.14
C GLU A 169 -14.23 -8.37 32.29
N GLU A 170 -14.03 -9.17 31.24
CA GLU A 170 -14.33 -10.60 31.19
C GLU A 170 -13.31 -11.43 31.97
N ILE A 171 -12.01 -11.23 31.72
CA ILE A 171 -10.92 -12.04 32.29
C ILE A 171 -10.35 -11.46 33.59
N GLY A 172 -10.82 -10.28 34.02
CA GLY A 172 -10.37 -9.60 35.23
C GLY A 172 -9.08 -8.81 35.09
N GLY A 173 -8.60 -8.58 33.87
CA GLY A 173 -7.38 -7.81 33.55
C GLY A 173 -6.30 -8.64 32.87
N PHE A 174 -5.32 -7.96 32.29
CA PHE A 174 -4.16 -8.58 31.65
C PHE A 174 -2.97 -8.64 32.60
N SER A 175 -2.30 -9.79 32.67
CA SER A 175 -1.13 -10.05 33.52
C SER A 175 0.21 -9.70 32.87
N SER A 176 0.28 -9.70 31.54
CA SER A 176 1.48 -9.41 30.77
C SER A 176 1.15 -8.93 29.36
N ILE A 177 2.16 -8.42 28.67
CA ILE A 177 2.06 -8.04 27.26
C ILE A 177 1.74 -9.21 26.34
N ASP A 178 2.31 -10.39 26.63
CA ASP A 178 2.06 -11.60 25.84
C ASP A 178 0.60 -12.04 26.00
N HIS A 179 0.09 -12.02 27.24
CA HIS A 179 -1.31 -12.32 27.52
C HIS A 179 -2.25 -11.33 26.81
N PHE A 180 -1.94 -10.04 26.85
CA PHE A 180 -2.69 -9.03 26.10
C PHE A 180 -2.68 -9.29 24.59
N GLY A 181 -1.52 -9.66 24.04
CA GLY A 181 -1.33 -9.98 22.64
C GLY A 181 -2.14 -11.19 22.17
N GLU A 182 -2.10 -12.27 22.95
CA GLU A 182 -2.85 -13.50 22.67
C GLU A 182 -4.36 -13.24 22.67
N GLN A 183 -4.88 -12.57 23.70
CA GLN A 183 -6.32 -12.31 23.84
C GLN A 183 -6.86 -11.38 22.75
N LEU A 184 -6.06 -10.42 22.30
CA LEU A 184 -6.44 -9.52 21.20
C LEU A 184 -6.17 -10.10 19.81
N GLY A 185 -5.35 -11.14 19.68
CA GLY A 185 -4.93 -11.72 18.41
C GLY A 185 -3.89 -10.86 17.68
N LEU A 186 -2.99 -10.21 18.43
CA LEU A 186 -1.95 -9.35 17.88
C LEU A 186 -0.79 -10.18 17.31
N LYS A 187 -0.30 -9.81 16.13
CA LYS A 187 0.89 -10.42 15.52
C LYS A 187 2.18 -9.95 16.24
N PRO A 188 3.27 -10.74 16.23
CA PRO A 188 4.50 -10.40 16.97
C PRO A 188 5.09 -9.01 16.63
N HIS A 189 5.06 -8.61 15.36
CA HIS A 189 5.57 -7.29 14.94
C HIS A 189 4.71 -6.11 15.43
N VAL A 190 3.45 -6.37 15.79
CA VAL A 190 2.56 -5.36 16.37
C VAL A 190 2.89 -5.20 17.86
N LEU A 191 3.10 -6.33 18.57
CA LEU A 191 3.48 -6.35 19.99
C LEU A 191 4.75 -5.54 20.27
N LEU A 192 5.81 -5.77 19.48
CA LEU A 192 7.08 -5.03 19.62
C LEU A 192 6.94 -3.50 19.49
N LYS A 193 5.92 -3.05 18.76
CA LYS A 193 5.67 -1.63 18.51
C LYS A 193 4.71 -1.01 19.54
N VAL A 194 3.88 -1.81 20.20
CA VAL A 194 3.00 -1.33 21.27
C VAL A 194 3.66 -1.42 22.64
N GLU A 195 4.59 -2.36 22.85
CA GLU A 195 5.30 -2.61 24.11
C GLU A 195 5.80 -1.35 24.85
N PRO A 196 6.41 -0.35 24.19
CA PRO A 196 6.89 0.84 24.88
C PRO A 196 5.78 1.67 25.53
N TYR A 197 4.54 1.52 25.05
CA TYR A 197 3.38 2.32 25.45
C TYR A 197 2.50 1.63 26.50
N LEU A 198 2.76 0.37 26.86
CA LEU A 198 1.89 -0.42 27.75
C LEU A 198 2.47 -0.55 29.16
N SER A 199 1.60 -0.46 30.16
CA SER A 199 1.84 -0.97 31.52
C SER A 199 0.67 -1.84 31.96
N PHE A 200 0.93 -2.69 32.95
CA PHE A 200 -0.04 -3.61 33.54
C PHE A 200 0.01 -3.44 35.06
N SER A 201 -1.00 -2.80 35.65
CA SER A 201 -1.19 -2.85 37.10
C SER A 201 -1.78 -4.20 37.52
N LYS A 202 -1.58 -4.58 38.80
CA LYS A 202 -2.15 -5.83 39.33
C LYS A 202 -3.67 -5.80 39.15
N PRO A 203 -4.28 -6.91 38.68
CA PRO A 203 -5.73 -6.98 38.50
C PRO A 203 -6.41 -6.70 39.85
N VAL A 204 -7.31 -5.72 39.86
CA VAL A 204 -8.09 -5.36 41.05
C VAL A 204 -9.02 -6.53 41.38
N ASP A 205 -8.84 -7.12 42.57
CA ASP A 205 -9.67 -8.23 43.04
C ASP A 205 -11.13 -7.75 43.14
N ARG A 206 -12.05 -8.46 42.49
CA ARG A 206 -13.47 -8.10 42.43
C ARG A 206 -14.16 -8.17 43.81
N ARG A 207 -13.47 -8.70 44.83
CA ARG A 207 -13.95 -8.78 46.21
C ARG A 207 -14.02 -7.41 46.90
N ASP A 208 -13.08 -6.50 46.63
CA ASP A 208 -13.01 -5.22 47.34
C ASP A 208 -14.11 -4.22 46.92
N ARG A 209 -14.74 -4.43 45.74
CA ARG A 209 -15.76 -3.51 45.19
C ARG A 209 -17.15 -3.67 45.81
N LYS A 210 -17.40 -4.75 46.57
CA LYS A 210 -18.70 -4.98 47.22
C LYS A 210 -18.81 -4.32 48.58
N ASP A 211 -17.70 -4.06 49.26
CA ASP A 211 -17.70 -3.56 50.62
C ASP A 211 -17.90 -2.03 50.68
N GLU A 212 -17.41 -1.27 49.70
CA GLU A 212 -17.65 0.20 49.63
C GLU A 212 -19.12 0.57 49.33
N ASN A 213 -19.86 -0.27 48.60
CA ASN A 213 -21.26 0.01 48.23
C ASN A 213 -22.28 -0.44 49.28
N ALA A 214 -21.84 -1.09 50.36
CA ALA A 214 -22.70 -1.58 51.44
C ALA A 214 -22.88 -0.56 52.57
N GLU A 215 -21.92 0.34 52.81
CA GLU A 215 -21.98 1.31 53.91
C GLU A 215 -22.70 2.64 53.56
N GLY A 216 -23.02 2.88 52.28
CA GLY A 216 -23.55 4.18 51.81
C GLY A 216 -25.07 4.34 51.80
N ARG A 217 -25.86 3.42 52.39
CA ARG A 217 -27.33 3.56 52.47
C ARG A 217 -27.81 3.49 53.91
N VAL A 218 -27.60 4.58 54.64
CA VAL A 218 -28.40 4.87 55.84
C VAL A 218 -29.72 5.46 55.35
N LEU A 219 -30.81 4.74 55.63
CA LEU A 219 -32.18 5.22 55.46
C LEU A 219 -32.45 6.27 56.53
N ASP A 220 -32.55 7.54 56.16
CA ASP A 220 -33.26 8.51 56.99
C ASP A 220 -34.77 8.31 56.78
N ILE A 221 -35.44 8.13 57.90
CA ILE A 221 -36.88 7.88 58.09
C ILE A 221 -37.65 9.18 57.94
#